data_AF-A0A6A6STP9-F1
#
_entry.id   AF-A0A6A6STP9-F1
#
_cell.length_a   1.000
_cell.length_b   1.000
_cell.length_c   1.000
_cell.angle_alpha   90.00
_cell.angle_beta   90.00
_cell.angle_gamma   90.00
#
_symmetry.space_group_name_H-M   'P 1'
#
loop_
_entity.id
_entity.type
_entity.pdbx_description
1 polymer ?
#
loop_
_entity_poly.entity_id
_entity_poly.type
_entity_poly.pdbx_seq_one_letter_code
_entity_poly.pdbx_strand_id
1 'polypeptide(L)'
;MSIPIPDVELGGFDGTVSDPEPGPLLTPKKSVFERFRDNYWFPDDPGPKKWIRAEWPDLLLIGLLLIIPALISQLAAPLTTQYFPLSDNTGSLYTPKYAYPRRAEYITTLVSIVLSFALPFIIMGLISMCLIGSFWDNNSAIMGLSYALVTADLFHVFIKLFIGGLRPHFYEVCKPLAPARIAGSGYQNTYFTPAICTTTNTRALNYAMMSFPSGHATAAFASMIFLAL
;
A
#
# COMPACT_ATOMS: atom_id res chain seq x y z
N MET A 1 -68.42 -50.49 -12.14
CA MET A 1 -69.03 -51.17 -10.98
C MET A 1 -69.28 -50.11 -9.93
N SER A 2 -70.53 -50.03 -9.50
CA SER A 2 -71.20 -48.86 -8.95
C SER A 2 -71.27 -48.89 -7.42
N ILE A 3 -71.14 -47.70 -6.80
CA ILE A 3 -71.92 -47.21 -5.63
C ILE A 3 -71.46 -47.78 -4.25
N PRO A 4 -71.53 -47.07 -3.08
CA PRO A 4 -72.43 -45.95 -2.73
C PRO A 4 -71.84 -44.70 -2.00
N ILE A 5 -72.64 -43.63 -2.06
CA ILE A 5 -72.82 -42.50 -1.11
C ILE A 5 -74.04 -42.89 -0.24
N PRO A 6 -74.12 -42.63 1.09
CA PRO A 6 -74.62 -41.35 1.65
C PRO A 6 -74.09 -41.05 3.10
N ASP A 7 -74.40 -40.01 3.88
CA ASP A 7 -75.48 -39.01 3.98
C ASP A 7 -74.95 -37.71 4.63
N VAL A 8 -75.70 -36.62 4.42
CA VAL A 8 -75.52 -35.27 4.95
C VAL A 8 -76.30 -35.10 6.26
N GLU A 9 -75.67 -34.56 7.32
CA GLU A 9 -76.38 -33.98 8.47
C GLU A 9 -76.14 -32.46 8.55
N LEU A 10 -77.25 -31.73 8.61
CA LEU A 10 -77.35 -30.28 8.82
C LEU A 10 -77.63 -30.01 10.30
N GLY A 11 -76.88 -29.09 10.93
CA GLY A 11 -77.33 -28.44 12.16
C GLY A 11 -76.24 -27.80 12.99
N GLY A 12 -76.31 -26.48 13.19
CA GLY A 12 -75.59 -25.76 14.24
C GLY A 12 -75.00 -24.43 13.80
N PHE A 13 -75.84 -23.43 13.57
CA PHE A 13 -75.43 -22.03 13.40
C PHE A 13 -75.35 -21.41 14.81
N ASP A 14 -74.15 -21.27 15.35
CA ASP A 14 -73.92 -20.57 16.61
C ASP A 14 -73.18 -19.25 16.32
N GLY A 15 -73.87 -18.14 16.57
CA GLY A 15 -73.38 -16.80 16.28
C GLY A 15 -72.45 -16.32 17.39
N THR A 16 -71.17 -16.13 17.05
CA THR A 16 -70.25 -15.32 17.84
C THR A 16 -69.82 -14.11 17.02
N VAL A 17 -70.33 -12.95 17.42
CA VAL A 17 -69.81 -11.64 17.02
C VAL A 17 -68.45 -11.49 17.69
N SER A 18 -67.37 -11.66 16.94
CA SER A 18 -66.01 -11.34 17.35
C SER A 18 -65.54 -10.05 16.68
N ASP A 19 -64.94 -9.18 17.49
CA ASP A 19 -64.55 -7.80 17.22
C ASP A 19 -63.69 -7.61 15.96
N PRO A 20 -63.73 -6.42 15.32
CA PRO A 20 -62.87 -6.14 14.17
C PRO A 20 -61.40 -6.19 14.57
N GLU A 21 -60.60 -6.99 13.84
CA GLU A 21 -59.15 -7.05 13.98
C GLU A 21 -58.53 -5.64 13.90
N PRO A 22 -57.62 -5.26 14.83
CA PRO A 22 -56.84 -4.04 14.67
C PRO A 22 -55.97 -4.21 13.42
N GLY A 23 -56.26 -3.40 12.39
CA GLY A 23 -55.52 -3.40 11.13
C GLY A 23 -54.01 -3.23 11.34
N PRO A 24 -53.20 -3.65 10.35
CA PRO A 24 -51.75 -3.65 10.48
C PRO A 24 -51.24 -2.25 10.83
N LEU A 25 -50.52 -2.16 11.95
CA LEU A 25 -49.79 -0.96 12.37
C LEU A 25 -48.97 -0.46 11.18
N LEU A 26 -49.37 0.68 10.60
CA LEU A 26 -48.60 1.37 9.56
C LEU A 26 -47.24 1.69 10.17
N THR A 27 -46.23 0.92 9.81
CA THR A 27 -44.85 1.31 10.07
C THR A 27 -44.64 2.67 9.39
N PRO A 28 -44.01 3.65 10.07
CA PRO A 28 -43.82 4.96 9.47
C PRO A 28 -43.06 4.78 8.15
N LYS A 29 -43.64 5.30 7.07
CA LYS A 29 -43.08 5.23 5.72
C LYS A 29 -41.75 6.02 5.76
N LYS A 30 -40.63 5.30 5.92
CA LYS A 30 -39.29 5.89 5.96
C LYS A 30 -39.13 6.85 4.78
N SER A 31 -38.60 8.04 5.04
CA SER A 31 -38.36 9.01 3.98
C SER A 31 -37.47 8.40 2.90
N VAL A 32 -37.62 8.84 1.64
CA VAL A 32 -36.79 8.34 0.52
C VAL A 32 -35.30 8.46 0.87
N PHE A 33 -34.92 9.52 1.58
CA PHE A 33 -33.57 9.74 2.09
C PHE A 33 -33.14 8.72 3.17
N GLU A 34 -34.01 8.37 4.12
CA GLU A 34 -33.72 7.32 5.11
C GLU A 34 -33.66 5.93 4.46
N ARG A 35 -34.51 5.66 3.47
CA ARG A 35 -34.46 4.43 2.68
C ARG A 35 -33.20 4.36 1.81
N PHE A 36 -32.71 5.51 1.33
CA PHE A 36 -31.45 5.63 0.59
C PHE A 36 -30.25 5.44 1.53
N ARG A 37 -30.26 6.09 2.70
CA ARG A 37 -29.22 6.00 3.74
C ARG A 37 -29.10 4.60 4.34
N ASP A 38 -30.22 3.97 4.67
CA ASP A 38 -30.25 2.62 5.26
C ASP A 38 -29.87 1.54 4.24
N ASN A 39 -29.87 1.87 2.93
CA ASN A 39 -29.50 0.95 1.85
C ASN A 39 -28.08 1.22 1.29
N TYR A 40 -27.49 2.38 1.56
CA TYR A 40 -26.12 2.75 1.15
C TYR A 40 -25.06 2.45 2.21
N TRP A 41 -25.47 2.18 3.44
CA TRP A 41 -24.56 1.75 4.49
C TRP A 41 -24.56 0.23 4.57
N PHE A 42 -23.77 -0.38 3.68
CA PHE A 42 -23.39 -1.80 3.70
C PHE A 42 -24.37 -2.71 4.46
N PRO A 43 -25.47 -3.14 3.82
CA PRO A 43 -26.50 -3.95 4.49
C PRO A 43 -25.95 -5.26 5.06
N ASP A 44 -24.81 -5.73 4.55
CA ASP A 44 -24.14 -6.97 4.92
C ASP A 44 -22.96 -6.80 5.92
N ASP A 45 -22.81 -5.64 6.58
CA ASP A 45 -21.71 -5.40 7.52
C ASP A 45 -21.79 -6.36 8.74
N PRO A 46 -20.81 -7.27 8.94
CA PRO A 46 -20.80 -8.21 10.07
C PRO A 46 -20.52 -7.54 11.43
N GLY A 47 -20.24 -6.24 11.45
CA GLY A 47 -19.82 -5.49 12.62
C GLY A 47 -18.31 -5.67 12.92
N PRO A 48 -17.66 -4.66 13.52
CA PRO A 48 -16.20 -4.54 13.56
C PRO A 48 -15.53 -5.71 14.30
N LYS A 49 -16.15 -6.23 15.37
CA LYS A 49 -15.58 -7.33 16.16
C LYS A 49 -15.58 -8.66 15.40
N LYS A 50 -16.61 -8.93 14.59
CA LYS A 50 -16.69 -10.16 13.79
C LYS A 50 -15.76 -10.06 12.59
N TRP A 51 -15.70 -8.89 11.95
CA TRP A 51 -14.78 -8.62 10.86
C TRP A 51 -13.31 -8.78 11.27
N ILE A 52 -12.87 -8.11 12.35
CA ILE A 52 -11.48 -8.24 12.84
C ILE A 52 -11.16 -9.70 13.16
N ARG A 53 -12.08 -10.44 13.77
CA ARG A 53 -11.84 -11.86 14.10
C ARG A 53 -11.70 -12.72 12.84
N ALA A 54 -12.37 -12.39 11.75
CA ALA A 54 -12.27 -13.09 10.49
C ALA A 54 -10.95 -12.75 9.77
N GLU A 55 -10.62 -11.47 9.67
CA GLU A 55 -9.50 -10.94 8.87
C GLU A 55 -8.20 -10.73 9.67
N TRP A 56 -8.14 -11.14 10.94
CA TRP A 56 -6.95 -10.92 11.77
C TRP A 56 -5.64 -11.49 11.20
N PRO A 57 -5.58 -12.68 10.56
CA PRO A 57 -4.31 -13.18 10.07
C PRO A 57 -3.79 -12.32 8.92
N ASP A 58 -4.69 -11.79 8.09
CA ASP A 58 -4.36 -10.90 6.99
C ASP A 58 -3.85 -9.55 7.48
N LEU A 59 -4.55 -8.96 8.46
CA LEU A 59 -4.11 -7.71 9.10
C LEU A 59 -2.75 -7.87 9.79
N LEU A 60 -2.48 -9.01 10.43
CA LEU A 60 -1.18 -9.31 11.00
C LEU A 60 -0.11 -9.38 9.92
N LEU A 61 -0.39 -10.10 8.82
CA LEU A 61 0.56 -10.25 7.72
C LEU A 61 0.90 -8.90 7.09
N ILE A 62 -0.11 -8.07 6.79
CA ILE A 62 0.07 -6.71 6.28
C ILE A 62 0.92 -5.88 7.26
N GLY A 63 0.62 -5.93 8.55
CA GLY A 63 1.39 -5.23 9.58
C GLY A 63 2.84 -5.69 9.64
N LEU A 64 3.09 -6.99 9.58
CA LEU A 64 4.44 -7.58 9.55
C LEU A 64 5.21 -7.12 8.30
N LEU A 65 4.56 -7.16 7.14
CA LEU A 65 5.13 -6.74 5.85
C LEU A 65 5.38 -5.24 5.75
N LEU A 66 4.76 -4.41 6.61
CA LEU A 66 5.11 -3.00 6.75
C LEU A 66 6.26 -2.78 7.74
N ILE A 67 6.24 -3.48 8.87
CA ILE A 67 7.23 -3.29 9.93
C ILE A 67 8.61 -3.80 9.51
N ILE A 68 8.69 -4.97 8.86
CA ILE A 68 9.97 -5.58 8.47
C ILE A 68 10.77 -4.65 7.53
N PRO A 69 10.24 -4.19 6.37
CA PRO A 69 10.96 -3.30 5.48
C PRO A 69 11.28 -1.94 6.12
N ALA A 70 10.36 -1.40 6.93
CA ALA A 70 10.59 -0.15 7.65
C ALA A 70 11.76 -0.25 8.63
N LEU A 71 11.84 -1.34 9.41
CA LEU A 71 12.95 -1.60 10.32
C LEU A 71 14.26 -1.79 9.54
N ILE A 72 14.23 -2.59 8.47
CA ILE A 72 15.38 -2.81 7.60
C ILE A 72 15.90 -1.47 7.05
N SER A 73 15.03 -0.59 6.56
CA SER A 73 15.44 0.69 6.00
C SER A 73 16.11 1.64 7.00
N GLN A 74 15.86 1.46 8.30
CA GLN A 74 16.44 2.27 9.37
C GLN A 74 17.75 1.69 9.90
N LEU A 75 17.87 0.36 9.94
CA LEU A 75 19.00 -0.33 10.59
C LEU A 75 20.04 -0.84 9.59
N ALA A 76 19.66 -1.15 8.35
CA ALA A 76 20.55 -1.81 7.41
C ALA A 76 21.49 -0.82 6.70
N ALA A 77 22.78 -1.07 6.83
CA ALA A 77 23.81 -0.54 5.94
C ALA A 77 23.73 -1.26 4.58
N PRO A 78 24.22 -0.64 3.49
CA PRO A 78 24.26 -1.34 2.20
C PRO A 78 25.18 -2.55 2.32
N LEU A 79 24.70 -3.72 1.88
CA LEU A 79 25.47 -4.96 1.99
C LEU A 79 26.66 -4.98 1.02
N THR A 80 26.53 -4.31 -0.12
CA THR A 80 27.56 -4.27 -1.16
C THR A 80 28.26 -2.92 -1.15
N THR A 81 29.58 -2.91 -0.91
CA THR A 81 30.39 -1.71 -1.09
C THR A 81 30.75 -1.54 -2.55
N GLN A 82 30.28 -0.45 -3.17
CA GLN A 82 30.57 -0.15 -4.57
C GLN A 82 31.86 0.67 -4.68
N TYR A 83 32.76 0.24 -5.57
CA TYR A 83 33.95 0.99 -5.94
C TYR A 83 33.60 2.13 -6.89
N PHE A 84 34.22 3.29 -6.71
CA PHE A 84 34.05 4.44 -7.59
C PHE A 84 35.40 5.07 -7.97
N PRO A 85 35.55 5.58 -9.20
CA PRO A 85 36.74 6.30 -9.61
C PRO A 85 36.69 7.76 -9.10
N LEU A 86 37.84 8.39 -8.85
CA LEU A 86 37.89 9.77 -8.35
C LEU A 86 38.36 10.78 -9.41
N SER A 87 39.65 10.83 -9.70
CA SER A 87 40.22 11.83 -10.60
C SER A 87 41.45 11.28 -11.28
N ASP A 88 41.64 11.67 -12.54
CA ASP A 88 42.87 11.46 -13.27
C ASP A 88 43.97 12.38 -12.74
N ASN A 89 45.23 12.05 -13.06
CA ASN A 89 46.42 12.83 -12.71
C ASN A 89 46.37 14.28 -13.24
N THR A 90 45.48 14.53 -14.20
CA THR A 90 45.19 15.84 -14.82
C THR A 90 44.17 16.69 -14.05
N GLY A 91 43.60 16.17 -12.94
CA GLY A 91 42.57 16.84 -12.16
C GLY A 91 41.15 16.74 -12.75
N SER A 92 40.96 15.94 -13.80
CA SER A 92 39.66 15.68 -14.41
C SER A 92 38.96 14.47 -13.78
N LEU A 93 37.64 14.58 -13.55
CA LEU A 93 36.84 13.49 -12.97
C LEU A 93 36.55 12.41 -14.02
N TYR A 94 36.86 11.15 -13.72
CA TYR A 94 36.56 10.02 -14.61
C TYR A 94 35.06 9.79 -14.80
N THR A 95 34.23 10.17 -13.82
CA THR A 95 32.78 9.94 -13.89
C THR A 95 32.01 11.17 -13.44
N PRO A 96 31.83 12.17 -14.33
CA PRO A 96 31.08 13.39 -13.99
C PRO A 96 29.61 13.11 -13.66
N LYS A 97 29.09 11.92 -13.99
CA LYS A 97 27.72 11.49 -13.69
C LYS A 97 27.37 11.49 -12.19
N TYR A 98 28.34 11.35 -11.30
CA TYR A 98 28.13 11.32 -9.84
C TYR A 98 28.54 12.61 -9.12
N ALA A 99 28.87 13.66 -9.89
CA ALA A 99 29.33 14.96 -9.40
C ALA A 99 28.26 16.06 -9.47
N TYR A 100 26.98 15.69 -9.65
CA TYR A 100 25.91 16.68 -9.72
C TYR A 100 25.58 17.25 -8.33
N PRO A 101 25.18 18.52 -8.25
CA PRO A 101 24.74 19.11 -7.00
C PRO A 101 23.46 18.43 -6.49
N ARG A 102 23.34 18.31 -5.18
CA ARG A 102 22.18 17.80 -4.47
C ARG A 102 21.01 18.75 -4.71
N ARG A 103 20.02 18.27 -5.45
CA ARG A 103 18.75 18.97 -5.67
C ARG A 103 17.71 18.48 -4.66
N ALA A 104 16.79 19.37 -4.29
CA ALA A 104 15.59 18.97 -3.59
C ALA A 104 14.71 18.09 -4.49
N GLU A 105 13.89 17.24 -3.88
CA GLU A 105 12.99 16.35 -4.59
C GLU A 105 11.91 17.19 -5.32
N TYR A 106 11.73 16.97 -6.64
CA TYR A 106 10.70 17.66 -7.42
C TYR A 106 9.30 17.24 -7.00
N ILE A 107 9.09 15.93 -6.84
CA ILE A 107 7.87 15.35 -6.29
C ILE A 107 8.18 15.07 -4.82
N THR A 108 7.50 15.80 -3.94
CA THR A 108 7.66 15.59 -2.49
C THR A 108 7.06 14.25 -2.09
N THR A 109 7.62 13.67 -1.03
CA THR A 109 7.14 12.41 -0.44
C THR A 109 5.65 12.45 -0.11
N LEU A 110 5.14 13.58 0.39
CA LEU A 110 3.72 13.76 0.71
C LEU A 110 2.84 13.65 -0.54
N VAL A 111 3.19 14.37 -1.62
CA VAL A 111 2.42 14.32 -2.87
C VAL A 111 2.38 12.90 -3.41
N SER A 112 3.49 12.16 -3.32
CA SER A 112 3.52 10.77 -3.74
C SER A 112 2.70 9.83 -2.87
N ILE A 113 2.65 10.05 -1.55
CA ILE A 113 1.81 9.25 -0.66
C ILE A 113 0.34 9.48 -1.01
N VAL A 114 -0.06 10.73 -1.21
CA VAL A 114 -1.45 11.06 -1.60
C VAL A 114 -1.78 10.44 -2.96
N LEU A 115 -0.89 10.57 -3.94
CA LEU A 115 -1.14 10.08 -5.29
C LEU A 115 -1.13 8.55 -5.37
N SER A 116 -0.20 7.88 -4.70
CA SER A 116 -0.02 6.42 -4.82
C SER A 116 -0.78 5.60 -3.78
N PHE A 117 -1.17 6.20 -2.64
CA PHE A 117 -2.00 5.50 -1.65
C PHE A 117 -3.41 6.06 -1.64
N ALA A 118 -3.58 7.34 -1.30
CA ALA A 118 -4.92 7.87 -1.05
C ALA A 118 -5.83 7.78 -2.28
N LEU A 119 -5.34 8.16 -3.46
CA LEU A 119 -6.13 8.13 -4.69
C LEU A 119 -6.68 6.72 -5.03
N PRO A 120 -5.87 5.66 -5.16
CA PRO A 120 -6.39 4.33 -5.51
C PRO A 120 -7.32 3.75 -4.45
N PHE A 121 -7.06 3.98 -3.15
CA PHE A 121 -8.00 3.57 -2.09
C PHE A 121 -9.34 4.31 -2.19
N ILE A 122 -9.32 5.61 -2.50
CA ILE A 122 -10.55 6.41 -2.69
C ILE A 122 -11.32 5.91 -3.92
N ILE A 123 -10.65 5.68 -5.05
CA ILE A 123 -11.34 5.23 -6.27
C ILE A 123 -11.94 3.84 -6.08
N MET A 124 -11.19 2.87 -5.54
CA MET A 124 -11.73 1.54 -5.25
C MET A 124 -12.91 1.61 -4.28
N GLY A 125 -12.78 2.38 -3.19
CA GLY A 125 -13.86 2.57 -2.22
C GLY A 125 -15.10 3.21 -2.83
N LEU A 126 -14.94 4.22 -3.68
CA LEU A 126 -16.04 4.88 -4.38
C LEU A 126 -16.72 3.95 -5.39
N ILE A 127 -15.97 3.14 -6.13
CA ILE A 127 -16.52 2.16 -7.06
C ILE A 127 -17.34 1.11 -6.30
N SER A 128 -16.76 0.50 -5.26
CA SER A 128 -17.45 -0.51 -4.48
C SER A 128 -18.65 0.06 -3.71
N MET A 129 -18.60 1.31 -3.26
CA MET A 129 -19.71 1.97 -2.57
C MET A 129 -20.82 2.45 -3.53
N CYS A 130 -20.47 3.04 -4.68
CA CYS A 130 -21.45 3.65 -5.58
C CYS A 130 -22.03 2.67 -6.61
N LEU A 131 -21.26 1.67 -7.06
CA LEU A 131 -21.68 0.75 -8.13
C LEU A 131 -22.15 -0.61 -7.61
N ILE A 132 -21.47 -1.17 -6.61
CA ILE A 132 -21.68 -2.58 -6.18
C ILE A 132 -22.50 -2.65 -4.90
N GLY A 133 -22.20 -1.79 -3.91
CA GLY A 133 -22.97 -1.64 -2.68
C GLY A 133 -22.78 -2.74 -1.64
N SER A 134 -21.79 -3.62 -1.79
CA SER A 134 -21.51 -4.72 -0.84
C SER A 134 -20.24 -4.50 -0.03
N PHE A 135 -20.29 -4.83 1.27
CA PHE A 135 -19.17 -4.67 2.21
C PHE A 135 -18.01 -5.59 1.89
N TRP A 136 -18.32 -6.86 1.62
CA TRP A 136 -17.32 -7.89 1.42
C TRP A 136 -16.50 -7.64 0.17
N ASP A 137 -17.14 -7.13 -0.89
CA ASP A 137 -16.46 -6.75 -2.12
C ASP A 137 -15.49 -5.57 -1.90
N ASN A 138 -15.96 -4.52 -1.21
CA ASN A 138 -15.10 -3.39 -0.83
C ASN A 138 -13.93 -3.83 0.06
N ASN A 139 -14.18 -4.70 1.03
CA ASN A 139 -13.14 -5.24 1.91
C ASN A 139 -12.10 -6.03 1.10
N SER A 140 -12.53 -6.94 0.22
CA SER A 140 -11.61 -7.70 -0.63
C SER A 140 -10.78 -6.81 -1.56
N ALA A 141 -11.39 -5.76 -2.13
CA ALA A 141 -10.69 -4.77 -2.94
C ALA A 141 -9.61 -4.00 -2.15
N ILE A 142 -9.96 -3.47 -0.97
CA ILE A 142 -9.03 -2.73 -0.10
C ILE A 142 -7.91 -3.63 0.40
N MET A 143 -8.24 -4.86 0.83
CA MET A 143 -7.24 -5.83 1.29
C MET A 143 -6.29 -6.21 0.15
N GLY A 144 -6.82 -6.48 -1.06
CA GLY A 144 -5.99 -6.75 -2.25
C GLY A 144 -5.04 -5.61 -2.60
N LEU A 145 -5.52 -4.36 -2.59
CA LEU A 145 -4.68 -3.18 -2.84
C LEU A 145 -3.60 -3.04 -1.76
N SER A 146 -3.95 -3.26 -0.49
CA SER A 146 -2.99 -3.21 0.60
C SER A 146 -1.90 -4.28 0.44
N TYR A 147 -2.26 -5.50 0.03
CA TYR A 147 -1.32 -6.58 -0.26
C TYR A 147 -0.37 -6.24 -1.41
N ALA A 148 -0.88 -5.66 -2.50
CA ALA A 148 -0.06 -5.22 -3.62
C ALA A 148 0.97 -4.17 -3.19
N LEU A 149 0.58 -3.22 -2.33
CA LEU A 149 1.47 -2.17 -1.82
C LEU A 149 2.55 -2.71 -0.88
N VAL A 150 2.18 -3.51 0.12
CA VAL A 150 3.15 -4.02 1.11
C VAL A 150 4.13 -5.02 0.50
N THR A 151 3.69 -5.84 -0.45
CA THR A 151 4.59 -6.73 -1.18
C THR A 151 5.56 -5.94 -2.06
N ALA A 152 5.08 -4.92 -2.76
CA ALA A 152 5.94 -4.04 -3.55
C ALA A 152 6.98 -3.29 -2.71
N ASP A 153 6.63 -2.85 -1.49
CA ASP A 153 7.56 -2.22 -0.55
C ASP A 153 8.63 -3.20 -0.05
N LEU A 154 8.25 -4.44 0.28
CA LEU A 154 9.20 -5.50 0.65
C LEU A 154 10.22 -5.74 -0.46
N PHE A 155 9.76 -5.92 -1.71
CA PHE A 155 10.66 -6.11 -2.85
C PHE A 155 11.52 -4.87 -3.12
N HIS A 156 10.96 -3.67 -2.96
CA HIS A 156 11.70 -2.41 -3.11
C HIS A 156 12.88 -2.35 -2.15
N VAL A 157 12.65 -2.59 -0.86
CA VAL A 157 13.69 -2.56 0.16
C VAL A 157 14.70 -3.68 -0.06
N PHE A 158 14.24 -4.88 -0.40
CA PHE A 158 15.12 -6.01 -0.71
C PHE A 158 16.07 -5.69 -1.87
N ILE A 159 15.56 -5.23 -3.02
CA ILE A 159 16.38 -4.88 -4.18
C ILE A 159 17.36 -3.75 -3.83
N LYS A 160 16.89 -2.75 -3.07
CA LYS A 160 17.70 -1.60 -2.68
C LYS A 160 18.90 -1.98 -1.82
N LEU A 161 18.76 -3.00 -0.99
CA LEU A 161 19.86 -3.54 -0.17
C LEU A 161 20.87 -4.37 -0.96
N PHE A 162 20.38 -5.18 -1.91
CA PHE A 162 21.22 -6.11 -2.67
C PHE A 162 21.99 -5.42 -3.80
N ILE A 163 21.30 -4.63 -4.63
CA ILE A 163 21.91 -3.99 -5.79
C ILE A 163 22.66 -2.72 -5.39
N GLY A 164 22.04 -1.91 -4.51
CA GLY A 164 22.54 -0.57 -4.18
C GLY A 164 22.65 0.33 -5.42
N GLY A 165 23.51 1.35 -5.33
CA GLY A 165 23.89 2.18 -6.46
C GLY A 165 24.26 3.60 -6.07
N LEU A 166 25.30 4.15 -6.70
CA LEU A 166 25.75 5.52 -6.47
C LEU A 166 24.75 6.53 -7.05
N ARG A 167 24.25 7.43 -6.21
CA ARG A 167 23.41 8.55 -6.64
C ARG A 167 24.22 9.60 -7.41
N PRO A 168 23.58 10.38 -8.28
CA PRO A 168 24.25 11.46 -9.03
C PRO A 168 24.93 12.54 -8.17
N HIS A 169 24.57 12.66 -6.89
CA HIS A 169 25.16 13.61 -5.93
C HIS A 169 26.10 12.96 -4.91
N PHE A 170 26.59 11.76 -5.21
CA PHE A 170 27.41 10.98 -4.29
C PHE A 170 28.71 11.72 -3.90
N TYR A 171 29.42 12.34 -4.84
CA TYR A 171 30.69 13.01 -4.52
C TYR A 171 30.53 14.24 -3.62
N GLU A 172 29.42 14.96 -3.73
CA GLU A 172 29.13 16.10 -2.85
C GLU A 172 28.90 15.66 -1.40
N VAL A 173 28.28 14.48 -1.20
CA VAL A 173 28.07 13.90 0.13
C VAL A 173 29.33 13.24 0.65
N CYS A 174 30.07 12.51 -0.19
CA CYS A 174 31.28 11.79 0.23
C CYS A 174 32.43 12.73 0.59
N LYS A 175 32.62 13.85 -0.14
CA LYS A 175 33.76 14.77 0.00
C LYS A 175 35.09 14.00 0.13
N PRO A 176 35.54 13.34 -0.95
CA PRO A 176 36.70 12.48 -0.90
C PRO A 176 37.96 13.26 -0.52
N LEU A 177 38.82 12.66 0.31
CA LEU A 177 40.14 13.21 0.59
C LEU A 177 40.97 13.24 -0.71
N ALA A 178 41.75 14.30 -0.93
CA ALA A 178 42.53 14.46 -2.16
C ALA A 178 43.44 13.23 -2.42
N PRO A 179 43.53 12.75 -3.68
CA PRO A 179 44.23 11.51 -4.04
C PRO A 179 45.72 11.51 -3.69
N ALA A 180 46.32 12.66 -3.39
CA ALA A 180 47.72 12.79 -2.97
C ALA A 180 48.07 12.04 -1.67
N ARG A 181 47.09 11.60 -0.87
CA ARG A 181 47.35 10.96 0.44
C ARG A 181 47.01 9.47 0.51
N ILE A 182 46.31 8.91 -0.47
CA ILE A 182 45.78 7.53 -0.40
C ILE A 182 45.87 6.87 -1.77
N ALA A 183 46.60 5.76 -1.86
CA ALA A 183 46.62 4.93 -3.05
C ALA A 183 45.28 4.20 -3.20
N GLY A 184 44.62 4.37 -4.34
CA GLY A 184 43.43 3.60 -4.68
C GLY A 184 43.76 2.16 -5.05
N SER A 185 42.74 1.42 -5.45
CA SER A 185 42.81 0.01 -5.83
C SER A 185 42.38 -0.17 -7.29
N GLY A 186 42.74 -1.30 -7.89
CA GLY A 186 42.40 -1.61 -9.29
C GLY A 186 43.35 -1.00 -10.33
N TYR A 187 42.93 -0.96 -11.60
CA TYR A 187 43.73 -0.45 -12.72
C TYR A 187 44.12 1.02 -12.47
N GLN A 188 45.43 1.30 -12.53
CA GLN A 188 46.03 2.62 -12.26
C GLN A 188 45.70 3.22 -10.87
N ASN A 189 45.33 2.40 -9.88
CA ASN A 189 44.95 2.84 -8.53
C ASN A 189 43.81 3.88 -8.52
N THR A 190 42.91 3.78 -9.49
CA THR A 190 41.86 4.78 -9.72
C THR A 190 40.60 4.55 -8.89
N TYR A 191 40.36 3.34 -8.38
CA TYR A 191 39.12 2.97 -7.68
C TYR A 191 39.24 3.07 -6.16
N PHE A 192 38.23 3.66 -5.54
CA PHE A 192 38.17 3.88 -4.10
C PHE A 192 36.89 3.32 -3.50
N THR A 193 36.97 2.98 -2.23
CA THR A 193 35.83 2.57 -1.40
C THR A 193 35.29 3.76 -0.62
N PRO A 194 34.05 3.71 -0.09
CA PRO A 194 33.47 4.79 0.71
C PRO A 194 34.25 5.14 1.99
N ALA A 195 35.28 4.36 2.36
CA ALA A 195 36.19 4.69 3.47
C ALA A 195 37.00 5.97 3.24
N ILE A 196 37.15 6.44 1.98
CA ILE A 196 37.84 7.70 1.67
C ILE A 196 36.98 8.95 1.94
N CYS A 197 35.69 8.76 2.22
CA CYS A 197 34.77 9.87 2.46
C CYS A 197 35.06 10.53 3.81
N THR A 198 35.09 11.86 3.83
CA THR A 198 35.39 12.64 5.06
C THR A 198 34.13 13.02 5.85
N THR A 199 32.95 12.79 5.28
CA THR A 199 31.69 13.17 5.89
C THR A 199 31.37 12.37 7.15
N THR A 200 30.96 13.07 8.20
CA THR A 200 30.56 12.49 9.49
C THR A 200 29.15 11.87 9.48
N ASN A 201 28.31 12.23 8.50
CA ASN A 201 26.95 11.75 8.37
C ASN A 201 26.86 10.43 7.59
N THR A 202 27.02 9.32 8.31
CA THR A 202 26.95 7.95 7.77
C THR A 202 25.61 7.63 7.13
N ARG A 203 24.50 8.17 7.66
CA ARG A 203 23.15 7.96 7.11
C ARG A 203 22.99 8.60 5.73
N ALA A 204 23.46 9.84 5.56
CA ALA A 204 23.45 10.53 4.29
C ALA A 204 24.35 9.81 3.26
N LEU A 205 25.50 9.31 3.70
CA LEU A 205 26.41 8.53 2.85
C LEU A 205 25.76 7.21 2.39
N ASN A 206 25.17 6.44 3.30
CA ASN A 206 24.46 5.20 2.97
C ASN A 206 23.29 5.47 2.00
N TYR A 207 22.53 6.54 2.22
CA TYR A 207 21.46 6.93 1.31
C TYR A 207 21.99 7.29 -0.09
N ALA A 208 23.13 7.97 -0.17
CA ALA A 208 23.81 8.30 -1.43
C ALA A 208 24.36 7.06 -2.17
N MET A 209 24.58 5.94 -1.47
CA MET A 209 24.98 4.65 -2.04
C MET A 209 23.81 3.72 -2.39
N MET A 210 22.57 4.16 -2.17
CA MET A 210 21.35 3.39 -2.47
C MET A 210 20.42 4.16 -3.42
N SER A 211 20.76 4.15 -4.71
CA SER A 211 20.04 4.91 -5.75
C SER A 211 18.87 4.18 -6.39
N PHE A 212 18.95 2.85 -6.56
CA PHE A 212 17.93 2.04 -7.22
C PHE A 212 17.27 1.08 -6.24
N PRO A 213 15.95 0.82 -6.34
CA PRO A 213 14.92 1.47 -7.18
C PRO A 213 14.29 2.72 -6.50
N SER A 214 13.49 3.49 -7.25
CA SER A 214 12.74 4.64 -6.70
C SER A 214 11.47 4.20 -5.98
N GLY A 215 11.35 4.52 -4.69
CA GLY A 215 10.16 4.15 -3.90
C GLY A 215 8.87 4.82 -4.39
N HIS A 216 8.96 6.07 -4.89
CA HIS A 216 7.81 6.80 -5.45
C HIS A 216 7.24 6.07 -6.68
N ALA A 217 8.13 5.63 -7.56
CA ALA A 217 7.74 4.91 -8.77
C ALA A 217 7.20 3.52 -8.44
N THR A 218 7.82 2.80 -7.50
CA THR A 218 7.35 1.47 -7.09
C THR A 218 5.95 1.53 -6.48
N ALA A 219 5.70 2.48 -5.57
CA ALA A 219 4.38 2.66 -4.95
C ALA A 219 3.31 3.07 -5.97
N ALA A 220 3.64 4.01 -6.88
CA ALA A 220 2.73 4.43 -7.94
C ALA A 220 2.39 3.29 -8.89
N PHE A 221 3.39 2.50 -9.29
CA PHE A 221 3.20 1.37 -10.19
C PHE A 221 2.33 0.28 -9.56
N ALA A 222 2.63 -0.14 -8.33
CA ALA A 222 1.88 -1.21 -7.66
C ALA A 222 0.40 -0.87 -7.47
N SER A 223 0.12 0.35 -7.01
CA SER A 223 -1.23 0.79 -6.71
C SER A 223 -2.06 1.11 -7.96
N MET A 224 -1.49 1.80 -8.94
CA MET A 224 -2.20 2.16 -10.17
C MET A 224 -2.44 0.95 -11.06
N ILE A 225 -1.54 -0.03 -11.07
CA ILE A 225 -1.79 -1.29 -11.77
C ILE A 225 -2.89 -2.08 -11.09
N PHE A 226 -2.86 -2.19 -9.76
CA PHE A 226 -3.95 -2.86 -9.05
C PHE A 226 -5.29 -2.18 -9.35
N LEU A 227 -5.32 -0.84 -9.40
CA LEU A 227 -6.51 -0.08 -9.76
C LEU A 227 -7.00 -0.33 -11.20
N ALA A 228 -6.08 -0.66 -12.11
CA ALA A 228 -6.41 -0.93 -13.51
C ALA A 228 -6.94 -2.36 -13.75
N LEU A 229 -6.79 -3.25 -12.77
CA LEU A 229 -7.26 -4.64 -12.79
C LEU A 229 -8.66 -4.73 -12.17
#